data_AF-K1TKN3-F1
#
_entry.id   AF-K1TKN3-F1
#
_cell.length_a   1.000
_cell.length_b   1.000
_cell.length_c   1.000
_cell.angle_alpha   90.00
_cell.angle_beta   90.00
_cell.angle_gamma   90.00
#
_symmetry.space_group_name_H-M   'P 1'
#
loop_
_entity.id
_entity.type
_entity.pdbx_description
1 polymer ?
#
loop_
_entity_poly.entity_id
_entity_poly.type
_entity_poly.pdbx_seq_one_letter_code
_entity_poly.pdbx_strand_id
1 'polypeptide(L)'
;GGNDTYIFDTQASGSWTDYALTFTASGDTVTLTAGTTGYYLYVADFMLVEGEQKTHWSPAPNEIYTTNVKIDRRGINITNSESSTETIIDNTQFAVKHAGNIVLTVNKDLTTLRKTEVTDELTIGKGKFVPHTDGLNFVLLD
;
A
#
# COMPACT_ATOMS: atom_id res chain seq x y z
N GLY A 1 -6.39 0.10 -35.58
CA GLY A 1 -7.10 0.40 -36.83
C GLY A 1 -8.48 0.91 -36.51
N GLY A 2 -8.66 2.23 -36.49
CA GLY A 2 -9.96 2.88 -36.68
C GLY A 2 -10.36 4.00 -35.71
N ASN A 3 -10.15 3.86 -34.40
CA ASN A 3 -10.82 4.71 -33.39
C ASN A 3 -9.86 5.32 -32.35
N ASP A 4 -8.60 5.51 -32.70
CA ASP A 4 -7.63 6.10 -31.76
C ASP A 4 -7.97 7.59 -31.60
N THR A 5 -8.34 8.00 -30.38
CA THR A 5 -8.62 9.41 -30.06
C THR A 5 -7.51 9.92 -29.16
N TYR A 6 -6.88 11.04 -29.56
CA TYR A 6 -5.79 11.64 -28.80
C TYR A 6 -6.34 12.58 -27.73
N ILE A 7 -5.95 12.33 -26.48
CA ILE A 7 -6.25 13.22 -25.35
C ILE A 7 -5.30 14.43 -25.38
N PHE A 8 -4.04 14.19 -25.73
CA PHE A 8 -3.02 15.19 -26.04
C PHE A 8 -1.97 14.57 -26.96
N ASP A 9 -1.35 15.38 -27.82
CA ASP A 9 -0.25 14.99 -28.69
C ASP A 9 0.69 16.18 -28.88
N THR A 10 1.39 16.53 -27.80
CA THR A 10 2.32 17.66 -27.78
C THR A 10 3.60 17.28 -27.07
N GLN A 11 4.73 17.57 -27.70
CA GLN A 11 6.05 17.42 -27.08
C GLN A 11 6.46 18.74 -26.41
N ALA A 12 5.84 19.03 -25.27
CA ALA A 12 6.15 20.21 -24.47
C ALA A 12 6.67 19.81 -23.09
N SER A 13 7.81 20.36 -22.67
CA SER A 13 8.23 20.31 -21.27
C SER A 13 7.48 21.38 -20.51
N GLY A 14 6.72 21.01 -19.49
CA GLY A 14 5.90 21.95 -18.74
C GLY A 14 5.55 21.46 -17.34
N SER A 15 4.81 22.29 -16.61
CA SER A 15 4.17 21.93 -15.36
C SER A 15 3.04 20.90 -15.60
N TRP A 16 2.58 20.25 -14.52
CA TRP A 16 1.41 19.38 -14.55
C TRP A 16 0.23 20.07 -15.25
N THR A 17 -0.36 19.38 -16.22
CA THR A 17 -1.49 19.88 -17.02
C THR A 17 -2.58 18.83 -17.03
N ASP A 18 -3.81 19.24 -16.71
CA ASP A 18 -4.98 18.37 -16.74
C ASP A 18 -5.49 18.19 -18.16
N TYR A 19 -5.80 16.95 -18.53
CA TYR A 19 -6.54 16.63 -19.75
C TYR A 19 -7.80 15.82 -19.44
N ALA A 20 -8.86 16.04 -20.21
CA ALA A 20 -10.11 15.29 -20.12
C ALA A 20 -10.69 15.08 -21.52
N LEU A 21 -11.28 13.92 -21.75
CA LEU A 21 -11.90 13.53 -23.02
C LEU A 21 -13.16 12.72 -22.73
N THR A 22 -14.27 13.10 -23.36
CA THR A 22 -15.50 12.31 -23.40
C THR A 22 -15.57 11.57 -24.73
N PHE A 23 -15.87 10.28 -24.69
CA PHE A 23 -16.02 9.46 -25.90
C PHE A 23 -17.14 8.43 -25.72
N THR A 24 -17.68 7.93 -26.83
CA THR A 24 -18.64 6.82 -26.83
C THR A 24 -17.88 5.51 -27.04
N ALA A 25 -17.99 4.57 -26.08
CA ALA A 25 -17.34 3.28 -26.19
C ALA A 25 -17.89 2.49 -27.40
N SER A 26 -17.00 2.02 -28.28
CA SER A 26 -17.37 1.18 -29.43
C SER A 26 -17.40 -0.32 -29.11
N GLY A 27 -17.16 -0.70 -27.85
CA GLY A 27 -17.13 -2.08 -27.36
C GLY A 27 -16.76 -2.15 -25.88
N ASP A 28 -16.55 -3.37 -25.39
CA ASP A 28 -16.40 -3.66 -23.95
C ASP A 28 -14.98 -3.42 -23.39
N THR A 29 -14.05 -3.04 -24.27
CA THR A 29 -12.65 -2.80 -23.91
C THR A 29 -12.22 -1.40 -24.33
N VAL A 30 -11.67 -0.66 -23.36
CA VAL A 30 -11.00 0.62 -23.60
C VAL A 30 -9.52 0.43 -23.31
N THR A 31 -8.66 0.79 -24.28
CA THR A 31 -7.21 0.77 -24.11
C THR A 31 -6.69 2.20 -24.06
N LEU A 32 -6.07 2.56 -22.93
CA LEU A 32 -5.36 3.82 -22.78
C LEU A 32 -3.87 3.60 -23.07
N THR A 33 -3.32 4.33 -24.03
CA THR A 33 -1.88 4.32 -24.33
C THR A 33 -1.29 5.69 -24.05
N ALA A 34 -0.23 5.74 -23.25
CA ALA A 34 0.57 6.94 -23.02
C ALA A 34 2.03 6.64 -23.35
N GLY A 35 2.67 7.52 -24.12
CA GLY A 35 4.04 7.33 -24.58
C GLY A 35 4.73 8.65 -24.89
N THR A 36 6.05 8.62 -24.92
CA THR A 36 6.89 9.77 -25.29
C THR A 36 8.00 9.32 -26.23
N THR A 37 8.39 10.19 -27.14
CA THR A 37 9.63 10.05 -27.92
C THR A 37 10.81 10.74 -27.24
N GLY A 38 10.57 11.46 -26.14
CA GLY A 38 11.60 12.09 -25.31
C GLY A 38 12.15 11.15 -24.23
N TYR A 39 12.87 11.71 -23.25
CA TYR A 39 13.54 10.93 -22.21
C TYR A 39 12.62 10.43 -21.10
N TYR A 40 11.63 11.23 -20.69
CA TYR A 40 10.73 10.91 -19.58
C TYR A 40 9.29 11.34 -19.89
N LEU A 41 8.33 10.60 -19.33
CA LEU A 41 6.91 10.93 -19.31
C LEU A 41 6.37 10.65 -17.91
N TYR A 42 5.75 11.64 -17.29
CA TYR A 42 5.03 11.49 -16.03
C TYR A 42 3.54 11.62 -16.29
N VAL A 43 2.77 10.65 -15.82
CA VAL A 43 1.31 10.61 -15.92
C VAL A 43 0.75 10.15 -14.58
N ALA A 44 -0.37 10.74 -14.17
CA ALA A 44 -1.00 10.50 -12.87
C ALA A 44 -2.52 10.69 -12.99
N ASP A 45 -3.24 10.30 -11.93
CA ASP A 45 -4.67 10.56 -11.73
C ASP A 45 -5.59 10.10 -12.87
N PHE A 46 -5.25 8.97 -13.50
CA PHE A 46 -6.13 8.35 -14.49
C PHE A 46 -7.45 7.93 -13.86
N MET A 47 -8.54 8.31 -14.53
CA MET A 47 -9.89 7.98 -14.11
C MET A 47 -10.77 7.82 -15.35
N LEU A 48 -11.58 6.77 -15.38
CA LEU A 48 -12.63 6.55 -16.36
C LEU A 48 -13.95 6.50 -15.61
N VAL A 49 -14.86 7.41 -15.95
CA VAL A 49 -16.20 7.51 -15.35
C VAL A 49 -17.25 7.55 -16.44
N GLU A 50 -18.44 7.03 -16.12
CA GLU A 50 -19.61 7.19 -16.98
C GLU A 50 -20.16 8.61 -16.88
N GLY A 51 -20.52 9.18 -18.03
CA GLY A 51 -21.13 10.51 -18.13
C GLY A 51 -20.33 11.51 -18.96
N GLU A 52 -20.84 12.74 -19.03
CA GLU A 52 -20.28 13.80 -19.88
C GLU A 52 -19.51 14.87 -19.08
N GLN A 53 -19.61 14.86 -17.75
CA GLN A 53 -18.98 15.88 -16.91
C GLN A 53 -17.61 15.44 -16.41
N LYS A 54 -16.62 16.34 -16.49
CA LYS A 54 -15.34 16.17 -15.81
C LYS A 54 -15.59 16.15 -14.30
N THR A 55 -15.25 15.04 -13.66
CA THR A 55 -15.25 14.89 -12.20
C THR A 55 -13.84 15.09 -11.64
N HIS A 56 -13.75 15.39 -10.35
CA HIS A 56 -12.46 15.34 -9.65
C HIS A 56 -12.01 13.89 -9.50
N TRP A 57 -10.69 13.67 -9.46
CA TRP A 57 -10.14 12.36 -9.18
C TRP A 57 -10.71 11.80 -7.87
N SER A 58 -11.18 10.56 -7.93
CA SER A 58 -11.58 9.78 -6.77
C SER A 58 -10.98 8.38 -6.89
N PRO A 59 -10.70 7.72 -5.77
CA PRO A 59 -10.32 6.31 -5.82
C PRO A 59 -11.47 5.44 -6.35
N ALA A 60 -11.18 4.19 -6.70
CA ALA A 60 -12.22 3.27 -7.16
C ALA A 60 -13.29 3.05 -6.05
N PRO A 61 -14.54 2.69 -6.38
CA PRO A 61 -15.60 2.53 -5.37
C PRO A 61 -15.30 1.52 -4.25
N ASN A 62 -14.38 0.60 -4.48
CA ASN A 62 -13.92 -0.42 -3.54
C ASN A 62 -12.59 -0.07 -2.83
N GLU A 63 -12.13 1.17 -2.98
CA GLU A 63 -10.92 1.69 -2.37
C GLU A 63 -11.25 2.82 -1.40
N ILE A 64 -10.46 2.96 -0.34
CA ILE A 64 -10.60 4.04 0.64
C ILE A 64 -9.27 4.77 0.73
N TYR A 65 -9.27 6.06 0.38
CA TYR A 65 -8.12 6.94 0.53
C TYR A 65 -8.51 8.14 1.36
N THR A 66 -7.94 8.23 2.56
CA THR A 66 -8.02 9.39 3.45
C THR A 66 -6.60 9.84 3.80
N THR A 67 -6.47 10.92 4.57
CA THR A 67 -5.16 11.43 5.00
C THR A 67 -4.28 10.37 5.66
N ASN A 68 -4.89 9.51 6.47
CA ASN A 68 -4.17 8.58 7.36
C ASN A 68 -4.49 7.11 7.08
N VAL A 69 -5.43 6.81 6.19
CA VAL A 69 -5.88 5.43 5.91
C VAL A 69 -5.95 5.24 4.42
N LYS A 70 -5.28 4.20 3.92
CA LYS A 70 -5.35 3.71 2.55
C LYS A 70 -5.77 2.24 2.57
N ILE A 71 -6.82 1.92 1.83
CA ILE A 71 -7.31 0.55 1.62
C ILE A 71 -7.45 0.35 0.12
N ASP A 72 -6.63 -0.52 -0.43
CA ASP A 72 -6.61 -0.84 -1.86
C ASP A 72 -6.19 -2.30 -2.08
N ARG A 73 -5.89 -2.67 -3.33
CA ARG A 73 -5.47 -4.04 -3.69
C ARG A 73 -4.18 -4.51 -2.97
N ARG A 74 -3.36 -3.59 -2.47
CA ARG A 74 -2.13 -3.87 -1.70
C ARG A 74 -2.42 -4.16 -0.23
N GLY A 75 -3.64 -3.91 0.25
CA GLY A 75 -4.05 -4.15 1.62
C GLY A 75 -4.45 -2.87 2.34
N ILE A 76 -4.16 -2.81 3.63
CA ILE A 76 -4.51 -1.71 4.53
C ILE A 76 -3.23 -1.05 5.03
N ASN A 77 -3.12 0.26 4.86
CA ASN A 77 -2.03 1.07 5.40
C ASN A 77 -2.62 2.22 6.21
N ILE A 78 -2.25 2.29 7.49
CA ILE A 78 -2.68 3.34 8.41
C ILE A 78 -1.44 4.08 8.90
N THR A 79 -1.39 5.39 8.70
CA THR A 79 -0.29 6.25 9.13
C THR A 79 -0.75 7.24 10.19
N ASN A 80 0.12 7.50 11.16
CA ASN A 80 -0.04 8.58 12.12
C ASN A 80 1.29 9.34 12.19
N SER A 81 1.34 10.52 11.57
CA SER A 81 2.54 11.35 11.51
C SER A 81 2.95 11.90 12.87
N GLU A 82 2.00 12.23 13.74
CA GLU A 82 2.27 12.76 15.09
C GLU A 82 3.05 11.77 15.95
N SER A 83 2.71 10.48 15.85
CA SER A 83 3.37 9.39 16.58
C SER A 83 4.45 8.66 15.77
N SER A 84 4.67 9.06 14.51
CA SER A 84 5.54 8.34 13.56
C SER A 84 5.22 6.83 13.48
N THR A 85 3.93 6.48 13.54
CA THR A 85 3.47 5.08 13.56
C THR A 85 2.82 4.72 12.23
N GLU A 86 3.08 3.51 11.76
CA GLU A 86 2.49 2.95 10.55
C GLU A 86 1.99 1.52 10.85
N THR A 87 0.74 1.21 10.53
CA THR A 87 0.20 -0.15 10.57
C THR A 87 -0.06 -0.64 9.15
N ILE A 88 0.41 -1.85 8.85
CA ILE A 88 0.35 -2.47 7.53
C ILE A 88 -0.32 -3.82 7.68
N ILE A 89 -1.34 -4.09 6.87
CA ILE A 89 -1.97 -5.40 6.74
C ILE A 89 -2.01 -5.72 5.26
N ASP A 90 -1.24 -6.71 4.83
CA ASP A 90 -1.22 -7.16 3.44
C ASP A 90 -1.25 -8.70 3.36
N ASN A 91 -1.09 -9.25 2.16
CA ASN A 91 -1.10 -10.70 1.93
C ASN A 91 0.17 -11.42 2.42
N THR A 92 1.15 -10.69 2.95
CA THR A 92 2.43 -11.21 3.42
C THR A 92 2.58 -11.09 4.94
N GLN A 93 2.02 -10.03 5.55
CA GLN A 93 2.21 -9.76 6.96
C GLN A 93 1.16 -8.82 7.55
N PHE A 94 1.04 -8.90 8.88
CA PHE A 94 0.54 -7.82 9.72
C PHE A 94 1.74 -7.16 10.41
N ALA A 95 1.98 -5.87 10.21
CA ALA A 95 3.14 -5.19 10.78
C ALA A 95 2.78 -3.82 11.35
N VAL A 96 3.47 -3.43 12.42
CA VAL A 96 3.47 -2.07 12.97
C VAL A 96 4.89 -1.56 12.95
N LYS A 97 5.09 -0.36 12.40
CA LYS A 97 6.35 0.38 12.43
C LYS A 97 6.22 1.61 13.32
N HIS A 98 7.32 1.96 13.96
CA HIS A 98 7.50 3.22 14.66
C HIS A 98 8.82 3.85 14.22
N ALA A 99 8.77 5.10 13.76
CA ALA A 99 9.90 5.82 13.18
C ALA A 99 10.64 5.00 12.10
N GLY A 100 9.87 4.34 11.22
CA GLY A 100 10.37 3.51 10.12
C GLY A 100 10.84 2.11 10.51
N ASN A 101 10.96 1.79 11.80
CA ASN A 101 11.41 0.48 12.27
C ASN A 101 10.23 -0.42 12.61
N ILE A 102 10.27 -1.69 12.20
CA ILE A 102 9.27 -2.69 12.60
C ILE A 102 9.37 -2.90 14.12
N VAL A 103 8.26 -2.68 14.83
CA VAL A 103 8.13 -2.92 16.28
C VAL A 103 7.25 -4.13 16.59
N LEU A 104 6.39 -4.49 15.65
CA LEU A 104 5.59 -5.70 15.64
C LEU A 104 5.50 -6.23 14.21
N THR A 105 5.70 -7.52 14.00
CA THR A 105 5.27 -8.20 12.76
C THR A 105 4.75 -9.59 13.07
N VAL A 106 3.77 -10.04 12.30
CA VAL A 106 3.23 -11.39 12.28
C VAL A 106 3.16 -11.82 10.82
N ASN A 107 3.90 -12.88 10.47
CA ASN A 107 3.83 -13.52 9.16
C ASN A 107 3.95 -15.04 9.31
N LYS A 108 4.00 -15.76 8.18
CA LYS A 108 4.05 -17.23 8.16
C LYS A 108 5.31 -17.84 8.79
N ASP A 109 6.39 -17.07 8.93
CA ASP A 109 7.71 -17.55 9.33
C ASP A 109 8.11 -17.05 10.73
N LEU A 110 7.82 -15.79 11.05
CA LEU A 110 8.31 -15.10 12.22
C LEU A 110 7.27 -14.12 12.77
N THR A 111 7.10 -14.16 14.09
CA THR A 111 6.47 -13.08 14.85
C THR A 111 7.56 -12.32 15.61
N THR A 112 7.64 -11.01 15.43
CA THR A 112 8.55 -10.14 16.18
C THR A 112 7.74 -9.17 17.03
N LEU A 113 8.14 -9.02 18.30
CA LEU A 113 7.59 -8.04 19.22
C LEU A 113 8.76 -7.36 19.95
N ARG A 114 8.88 -6.04 19.89
CA ARG A 114 9.99 -5.31 20.53
C ARG A 114 9.89 -5.27 22.05
N LYS A 115 8.67 -5.15 22.57
CA LYS A 115 8.36 -5.15 24.01
C LYS A 115 7.02 -5.83 24.20
N THR A 116 6.99 -6.86 25.04
CA THR A 116 5.80 -7.66 25.31
C THR A 116 5.66 -7.84 26.81
N GLU A 117 4.45 -7.60 27.32
CA GLU A 117 4.02 -7.98 28.66
C GLU A 117 2.97 -9.08 28.50
N VAL A 118 3.13 -10.18 29.23
CA VAL A 118 2.16 -11.28 29.26
C VAL A 118 1.54 -11.30 30.66
N THR A 119 0.26 -10.98 30.74
CA THR A 119 -0.45 -10.79 32.02
C THR A 119 -1.02 -12.07 32.61
N ASP A 120 -1.32 -13.05 31.77
CA ASP A 120 -1.88 -14.34 32.19
C ASP A 120 -0.83 -15.46 32.02
N GLU A 121 -0.91 -16.26 30.97
CA GLU A 121 -0.03 -17.40 30.74
C GLU A 121 0.78 -17.27 29.43
N LEU A 122 2.06 -17.63 29.49
CA LEU A 122 2.90 -17.90 28.33
C LEU A 122 3.25 -19.39 28.30
N THR A 123 2.54 -20.17 27.48
CA THR A 123 2.88 -21.59 27.26
C THR A 123 3.93 -21.72 26.17
N ILE A 124 5.08 -22.32 26.48
CA ILE A 124 6.16 -22.58 25.51
C ILE A 124 6.44 -24.06 25.43
N GLY A 125 5.72 -24.78 24.56
CA GLY A 125 5.98 -26.19 24.22
C GLY A 125 6.51 -27.04 25.39
N LYS A 126 7.68 -27.67 25.20
CA LYS A 126 8.43 -28.37 26.26
C LYS A 126 9.59 -27.54 26.87
N GLY A 127 9.54 -26.21 26.74
CA GLY A 127 10.67 -25.33 27.09
C GLY A 127 10.92 -25.25 28.60
N LYS A 128 12.20 -25.19 29.00
CA LYS A 128 12.63 -24.96 30.39
C LYS A 128 13.48 -23.69 30.48
N PHE A 129 13.09 -22.80 31.39
CA PHE A 129 13.81 -21.57 31.73
C PHE A 129 14.74 -21.79 32.91
N VAL A 130 16.06 -21.60 32.75
CA VAL A 130 17.04 -21.73 33.83
C VAL A 130 17.80 -20.41 34.00
N PRO A 131 17.61 -19.68 35.12
CA PRO A 131 18.42 -18.52 35.46
C PRO A 131 19.91 -18.90 35.65
N HIS A 132 20.82 -18.08 35.16
CA HIS A 132 22.28 -18.16 35.30
C HIS A 132 22.81 -16.82 35.81
N THR A 133 24.04 -16.80 36.33
CA THR A 133 24.69 -15.58 36.85
C THR A 133 24.83 -14.45 35.81
N ASP A 134 24.73 -14.77 34.52
CA ASP A 134 24.86 -13.82 33.40
C ASP A 134 23.54 -13.60 32.63
N GLY A 135 22.41 -14.16 33.10
CA GLY A 135 21.11 -14.04 32.42
C GLY A 135 20.29 -15.32 32.41
N LEU A 136 19.61 -15.62 31.29
CA LEU A 136 18.71 -16.76 31.15
C LEU A 136 19.27 -17.75 30.11
N ASN A 137 19.41 -19.04 30.49
CA ASN A 137 19.77 -20.10 29.55
C ASN A 137 18.51 -20.81 29.03
N PHE A 138 18.46 -21.04 27.72
CA PHE A 138 17.39 -21.79 27.06
C PHE A 138 17.85 -23.22 26.80
N VAL A 139 17.07 -24.21 27.28
CA VAL A 139 17.33 -25.63 27.05
C VAL A 139 16.07 -26.29 26.49
N LEU A 140 16.23 -26.95 25.34
CA LEU A 140 15.22 -27.86 24.79
C LEU A 140 15.33 -29.19 25.53
N LEU A 141 14.26 -29.60 26.21
CA LEU A 141 14.13 -30.94 26.78
C LEU A 141 13.43 -31.85 25.76
N ASP A 142 13.95 -33.06 25.65
CA ASP A 142 13.57 -34.13 24.71
C ASP A 142 12.10 -34.61 24.83
#